data_AF-A0A9W9MZT2-F1
#
_entry.id   AF-A0A9W9MZT2-F1
#
_cell.length_a   1.000
_cell.length_b   1.000
_cell.length_c   1.000
_cell.angle_alpha   90.00
_cell.angle_beta   90.00
_cell.angle_gamma   90.00
#
_symmetry.space_group_name_H-M   'P 1'
#
loop_
_entity.id
_entity.type
_entity.pdbx_description
1 polymer ?
#
loop_
_entity_poly.entity_id
_entity_poly.type
_entity_poly.pdbx_seq_one_letter_code
_entity_poly.pdbx_strand_id
1 'polypeptide(L)'
;MRPIFSALQKASAKVWTPPTRTVRCPRVSSKINFISAKYRLQQFRHISQSRQLADGLNIVDHPARLVRVNKKHGPGLIILALIPIISFVLGTWQVQRLDWKTKLMAKFEDRLVKPPLPLPPRIDPDAISEFDYRRVYATGHFRHDKEMLVGPRMNEGEDGFIVVTPLEREGQSTVLVNRGWISRKLKDQKDRPLGVSDEEVTVEGLLREPWKKNMFTPENKPEEGKFYFPDINQMAELSGSQPVWIEQTMVPDLLESYDREAKGIPIGRAAEVNLRNNHSQYIFTWYGLSLATTIMMWMVIRKNPNEALRRVRQNRNW
;
A
#
# COMPACT_ATOMS: atom_id res chain seq x y z
N MET A 1 21.09 22.79 -20.00
CA MET A 1 22.24 21.96 -20.42
C MET A 1 21.75 20.53 -20.68
N ARG A 2 21.88 20.06 -21.92
CA ARG A 2 21.60 18.69 -22.41
C ARG A 2 22.86 18.20 -23.16
N PRO A 3 23.18 16.90 -23.17
CA PRO A 3 23.89 16.27 -24.29
C PRO A 3 22.92 15.28 -24.99
N ILE A 4 22.66 15.26 -26.30
CA ILE A 4 23.51 15.17 -27.51
C ILE A 4 24.45 13.97 -27.46
N PHE A 5 24.03 12.84 -28.04
CA PHE A 5 24.81 12.06 -29.02
C PHE A 5 23.87 11.24 -29.92
N SER A 6 23.79 11.67 -31.17
CA SER A 6 23.44 10.94 -32.39
C SER A 6 24.81 10.49 -32.99
N ALA A 7 25.03 9.46 -33.81
CA ALA A 7 24.20 8.85 -34.83
C ALA A 7 24.86 7.56 -35.39
N LEU A 8 24.03 6.71 -36.03
CA LEU A 8 24.30 5.85 -37.21
C LEU A 8 25.16 4.57 -36.98
N GLN A 9 24.89 3.42 -37.59
CA GLN A 9 24.38 3.20 -38.95
C GLN A 9 23.77 1.79 -39.14
N LYS A 10 22.92 1.69 -40.18
CA LYS A 10 22.07 0.57 -40.60
C LYS A 10 22.84 -0.59 -41.27
N ALA A 11 22.31 -1.82 -41.17
CA ALA A 11 22.33 -2.79 -42.26
C ALA A 11 21.16 -3.78 -42.16
N SER A 12 20.57 -4.09 -43.31
CA SER A 12 19.28 -4.75 -43.53
C SER A 12 19.40 -6.28 -43.74
N ALA A 13 18.26 -6.93 -43.63
CA ALA A 13 17.92 -8.35 -43.69
C ALA A 13 18.56 -9.22 -44.79
N LYS A 14 18.66 -10.54 -44.50
CA LYS A 14 18.31 -11.59 -45.47
C LYS A 14 17.97 -12.91 -44.77
N VAL A 15 16.75 -13.38 -45.02
CA VAL A 15 16.22 -14.72 -44.70
C VAL A 15 16.50 -15.64 -45.89
N TRP A 16 17.00 -16.85 -45.64
CA TRP A 16 16.89 -17.97 -46.59
C TRP A 16 17.04 -19.33 -45.85
N THR A 17 16.22 -20.31 -46.24
CA THR A 17 16.16 -21.72 -45.77
C THR A 17 15.86 -22.61 -46.99
N PRO A 18 15.87 -23.97 -46.90
CA PRO A 18 16.91 -24.96 -46.57
C PRO A 18 17.21 -25.86 -47.82
N PRO A 19 17.85 -27.06 -47.71
CA PRO A 19 17.05 -28.29 -47.57
C PRO A 19 17.72 -29.46 -46.81
N THR A 20 16.88 -30.43 -46.43
CA THR A 20 17.15 -31.74 -45.81
C THR A 20 17.74 -32.79 -46.76
N ARG A 21 18.67 -33.64 -46.28
CA ARG A 21 18.69 -35.09 -46.61
C ARG A 21 19.48 -35.92 -45.59
N THR A 22 18.92 -37.08 -45.28
CA THR A 22 19.27 -38.12 -44.31
C THR A 22 20.25 -39.16 -44.86
N VAL A 23 21.14 -39.77 -44.04
CA VAL A 23 21.57 -41.20 -44.11
C VAL A 23 22.15 -41.72 -42.76
N ARG A 24 21.50 -42.78 -42.23
CA ARG A 24 21.87 -43.99 -41.43
C ARG A 24 23.07 -44.09 -40.42
N CYS A 25 22.69 -44.46 -39.17
CA CYS A 25 23.15 -45.48 -38.18
C CYS A 25 24.42 -46.36 -38.44
N PRO A 26 25.14 -46.90 -37.41
CA PRO A 26 24.56 -47.56 -36.23
C PRO A 26 25.24 -47.38 -34.84
N ARG A 27 24.56 -47.99 -33.86
CA ARG A 27 24.71 -48.11 -32.40
C ARG A 27 26.00 -48.84 -31.96
N VAL A 28 26.74 -48.28 -31.00
CA VAL A 28 27.61 -49.07 -30.08
C VAL A 28 27.51 -48.53 -28.65
N SER A 29 27.14 -49.44 -27.76
CA SER A 29 27.12 -49.34 -26.31
C SER A 29 28.53 -49.24 -25.73
N SER A 30 28.75 -48.40 -24.71
CA SER A 30 29.71 -48.70 -23.65
C SER A 30 29.32 -48.05 -22.32
N LYS A 31 28.43 -48.74 -21.59
CA LYS A 31 28.56 -48.82 -20.13
C LYS A 31 29.87 -49.57 -19.85
N ILE A 32 30.92 -48.90 -19.43
CA ILE A 32 31.98 -49.42 -18.53
C ILE A 32 32.71 -48.18 -18.02
N ASN A 33 32.52 -47.83 -16.74
CA ASN A 33 33.50 -47.19 -15.85
C ASN A 33 32.91 -46.96 -14.44
N PHE A 34 32.30 -47.99 -13.87
CA PHE A 34 31.79 -47.93 -12.48
C PHE A 34 32.31 -49.04 -11.56
N ILE A 35 33.18 -49.94 -12.04
CA ILE A 35 33.69 -51.07 -11.24
C ILE A 35 35.16 -50.89 -10.81
N SER A 36 35.96 -50.04 -11.46
CA SER A 36 37.40 -49.87 -11.09
C SER A 36 37.67 -48.87 -9.95
N ALA A 37 36.72 -47.99 -9.60
CA ALA A 37 36.92 -46.99 -8.54
C ALA A 37 36.64 -47.51 -7.13
N LYS A 38 35.78 -48.54 -6.97
CA LYS A 38 35.44 -49.09 -5.65
C LYS A 38 36.53 -50.01 -5.08
N TYR A 39 37.28 -50.71 -5.93
CA TYR A 39 38.38 -51.57 -5.48
C TYR A 39 39.62 -50.79 -5.02
N ARG A 40 39.85 -49.58 -5.54
CA ARG A 40 41.00 -48.75 -5.15
C ARG A 40 40.82 -48.06 -3.79
N LEU A 41 39.58 -47.87 -3.33
CA LEU A 41 39.26 -47.31 -2.01
C LEU A 41 39.23 -48.37 -0.89
N GLN A 42 39.00 -49.66 -1.23
CA GLN A 42 39.02 -50.74 -0.23
C GLN A 42 40.44 -51.15 0.18
N GLN A 43 41.43 -51.08 -0.72
CA GLN A 43 42.84 -51.39 -0.37
C GLN A 43 43.47 -50.35 0.58
N PHE A 44 43.07 -49.07 0.51
CA PHE A 44 43.58 -48.05 1.45
C PHE A 44 43.01 -48.18 2.87
N ARG A 45 41.82 -48.79 3.05
CA ARG A 45 41.25 -49.03 4.39
C ARG A 45 41.96 -50.14 5.15
N HIS A 46 42.40 -51.20 4.46
CA HIS A 46 43.11 -52.31 5.12
C HIS A 46 44.54 -51.96 5.54
N ILE A 47 45.23 -51.07 4.81
CA ILE A 47 46.59 -50.64 5.16
C ILE A 47 46.59 -49.66 6.36
N SER A 48 45.52 -48.88 6.55
CA SER A 48 45.38 -48.01 7.74
C SER A 48 44.95 -48.78 8.99
N GLN A 49 44.19 -49.87 8.85
CA GLN A 49 43.76 -50.69 9.99
C GLN A 49 44.88 -51.58 10.54
N SER A 50 45.80 -52.06 9.69
CA SER A 50 46.92 -52.90 10.14
C SER A 50 48.00 -52.12 10.91
N ARG A 51 48.10 -50.80 10.72
CA ARG A 51 48.99 -49.94 11.54
C ARG A 51 48.41 -49.59 12.91
N GLN A 52 47.10 -49.74 13.10
CA GLN A 52 46.44 -49.47 14.39
C GLN A 52 46.47 -50.66 15.35
N LEU A 53 46.90 -51.85 14.88
CA LEU A 53 46.92 -53.07 15.68
C LEU A 53 48.30 -53.42 16.25
N ALA A 54 49.34 -52.63 15.95
CA ALA A 54 50.72 -52.91 16.34
C ALA A 54 51.25 -52.07 17.52
N ASP A 55 50.53 -51.05 17.95
CA ASP A 55 50.87 -50.29 19.16
C ASP A 55 49.74 -50.46 20.18
N GLY A 56 49.93 -51.39 21.11
CA GLY A 56 49.15 -51.49 22.33
C GLY A 56 49.45 -50.32 23.26
N LEU A 57 49.01 -49.12 22.88
CA LEU A 57 49.13 -47.91 23.69
C LEU A 57 47.74 -47.40 24.04
N ASN A 58 47.51 -47.35 25.35
CA ASN A 58 46.33 -46.85 26.04
C ASN A 58 45.57 -45.76 25.28
N ILE A 59 44.26 -45.97 25.15
CA ILE A 59 43.29 -44.95 24.71
C ILE A 59 43.30 -43.70 25.62
N VAL A 60 43.93 -43.82 26.78
CA VAL A 60 44.05 -42.81 27.84
C VAL A 60 45.17 -41.78 27.55
N ASP A 61 46.18 -42.11 26.74
CA ASP A 61 47.44 -41.34 26.65
C ASP A 61 47.58 -40.44 25.40
N HIS A 62 46.50 -40.18 24.66
CA HIS A 62 46.57 -39.22 23.54
C HIS A 62 46.76 -37.79 24.06
N PRO A 63 47.85 -37.07 23.67
CA PRO A 63 48.02 -35.68 24.09
C PRO A 63 46.87 -34.84 23.55
N ALA A 64 46.30 -33.99 24.41
CA ALA A 64 45.15 -33.17 24.07
C ALA A 64 45.45 -32.29 22.84
N ARG A 65 44.91 -32.66 21.68
CA ARG A 65 44.98 -31.82 20.48
C ARG A 65 44.08 -30.61 20.70
N LEU A 66 44.68 -29.47 21.07
CA LEU A 66 43.99 -28.19 21.16
C LEU A 66 43.55 -27.76 19.75
N VAL A 67 42.34 -28.16 19.34
CA VAL A 67 41.72 -27.62 18.13
C VAL A 67 41.32 -26.20 18.44
N ARG A 68 42.11 -25.23 17.96
CA ARG A 68 41.77 -23.81 18.03
C ARG A 68 40.56 -23.60 17.11
N VAL A 69 39.35 -23.66 17.69
CA VAL A 69 38.11 -23.41 16.94
C VAL A 69 38.12 -21.94 16.56
N ASN A 70 38.60 -21.64 15.37
CA ASN A 70 38.55 -20.28 14.84
C ASN A 70 37.05 -19.96 14.71
N LYS A 71 36.55 -19.07 15.58
CA LYS A 71 35.13 -18.68 15.61
C LYS A 71 34.82 -17.96 14.29
N LYS A 72 34.46 -18.71 13.26
CA LYS A 72 33.84 -18.13 12.06
C LYS A 72 32.41 -17.79 12.45
N HIS A 73 32.12 -16.50 12.64
CA HIS A 73 30.75 -16.03 12.73
C HIS A 73 30.02 -16.47 11.45
N GLY A 74 29.09 -17.42 11.59
CA GLY A 74 28.34 -17.93 10.45
C GLY A 74 27.38 -16.87 9.89
N PRO A 75 26.88 -17.05 8.65
CA PRO A 75 25.95 -16.11 8.02
C PRO A 75 24.68 -15.85 8.87
N GLY A 76 24.29 -16.78 9.75
CA GLY A 76 23.17 -16.60 10.67
C GLY A 76 23.32 -15.43 11.67
N LEU A 77 24.55 -15.10 12.10
CA LEU A 77 24.77 -13.94 12.98
C LEU A 77 24.59 -12.61 12.23
N ILE A 78 24.95 -12.58 10.94
CA ILE A 78 24.76 -11.41 10.08
C ILE A 78 23.26 -11.17 9.88
N ILE A 79 22.50 -12.22 9.57
CA ILE A 79 21.03 -12.14 9.43
C ILE A 79 20.39 -11.66 10.74
N LEU A 80 20.82 -12.21 11.88
CA LEU A 80 20.32 -11.79 13.19
C LEU A 80 20.63 -10.32 13.48
N ALA A 81 21.80 -9.81 13.06
CA ALA A 81 22.20 -8.43 13.24
C ALA A 81 21.45 -7.44 12.31
N LEU A 82 20.97 -7.89 11.16
CA LEU A 82 20.21 -7.04 10.23
C LEU A 82 18.81 -6.70 10.76
N ILE A 83 18.18 -7.61 11.49
CA ILE A 83 16.82 -7.42 12.02
C ILE A 83 16.67 -6.15 12.89
N PRO A 84 17.49 -5.91 13.93
CA PRO A 84 17.38 -4.71 14.75
C PRO A 84 17.67 -3.43 13.96
N ILE A 85 18.59 -3.48 12.99
CA ILE A 85 18.95 -2.34 12.14
C ILE A 85 17.76 -1.96 11.24
N ILE A 86 17.21 -2.93 10.51
CA ILE A 86 16.06 -2.70 9.63
C ILE A 86 14.86 -2.20 10.45
N SER A 87 14.59 -2.81 11.61
CA SER A 87 13.50 -2.39 12.49
C SER A 87 13.69 -0.96 13.00
N PHE A 88 14.93 -0.55 13.31
CA PHE A 88 15.24 0.83 13.73
C PHE A 88 15.03 1.83 12.59
N VAL A 89 15.47 1.48 11.37
CA VAL A 89 15.26 2.30 10.16
C VAL A 89 13.76 2.45 9.88
N LEU A 90 12.99 1.37 9.98
CA LEU A 90 11.54 1.40 9.83
C LEU A 90 10.86 2.24 10.91
N GLY A 91 11.30 2.13 12.18
CA GLY A 91 10.81 2.98 13.27
C GLY A 91 11.06 4.47 12.99
N THR A 92 12.27 4.80 12.53
CA THR A 92 12.64 6.18 12.17
C THR A 92 11.83 6.71 10.99
N TRP A 93 11.61 5.88 9.97
CA TRP A 93 10.73 6.22 8.85
C TRP A 93 9.29 6.49 9.32
N GLN A 94 8.77 5.72 10.28
CA GLN A 94 7.44 5.93 10.84
C GLN A 94 7.33 7.25 11.61
N VAL A 95 8.39 7.68 12.32
CA VAL A 95 8.44 9.01 12.97
C VAL A 95 8.36 10.13 11.93
N GLN A 96 9.17 10.05 10.87
CA GLN A 96 9.14 11.04 9.79
C GLN A 96 7.78 11.06 9.08
N ARG A 97 7.19 9.87 8.85
CA ARG A 97 5.89 9.73 8.22
C ARG A 97 4.77 10.30 9.09
N LEU A 98 4.85 10.11 10.40
CA LEU A 98 3.92 10.70 11.37
C LEU A 98 4.00 12.22 11.32
N ASP A 99 5.20 12.81 11.43
CA ASP A 99 5.40 14.26 11.38
C ASP A 99 4.86 14.88 10.08
N TRP A 100 5.20 14.28 8.93
CA TRP A 100 4.67 14.71 7.63
C TRP A 100 3.14 14.68 7.62
N LYS A 101 2.52 13.60 8.12
CA LYS A 101 1.07 13.46 8.13
C LYS A 101 0.41 14.46 9.08
N THR A 102 0.99 14.69 10.25
CA THR A 102 0.50 15.67 11.23
C THR A 102 0.55 17.09 10.66
N LYS A 103 1.65 17.46 9.98
CA LYS A 103 1.76 18.77 9.30
C LYS A 103 0.70 18.93 8.20
N LEU A 104 0.41 17.86 7.46
CA LEU A 104 -0.63 17.88 6.43
C LEU A 104 -2.03 18.05 7.03
N MET A 105 -2.34 17.35 8.12
CA MET A 105 -3.62 17.51 8.84
C MET A 105 -3.77 18.93 9.38
N ALA A 106 -2.74 19.47 10.04
CA ALA A 106 -2.74 20.85 10.55
C ALA A 106 -2.98 21.89 9.44
N LYS A 107 -2.41 21.67 8.24
CA LYS A 107 -2.65 22.51 7.07
C LYS A 107 -4.12 22.51 6.63
N PHE A 108 -4.79 21.36 6.69
CA PHE A 108 -6.21 21.25 6.34
C PHE A 108 -7.11 21.83 7.44
N GLU A 109 -6.79 21.59 8.70
CA GLU A 109 -7.51 22.18 9.85
C GLU A 109 -7.45 23.71 9.81
N ASP A 110 -6.29 24.31 9.52
CA ASP A 110 -6.15 25.76 9.36
C ASP A 110 -7.06 26.32 8.25
N ARG A 111 -7.25 25.58 7.15
CA ARG A 111 -8.15 25.99 6.05
C ARG A 111 -9.62 25.87 6.42
N LEU A 112 -9.94 24.93 7.30
CA LEU A 112 -11.29 24.62 7.73
C LEU A 112 -11.81 25.65 8.75
N VAL A 113 -10.93 26.16 9.62
CA VAL A 113 -11.29 27.20 10.61
C VAL A 113 -11.54 28.56 9.96
N LYS A 114 -10.95 28.83 8.78
CA LYS A 114 -11.14 30.09 8.05
C LYS A 114 -12.59 30.28 7.60
N PRO A 115 -13.11 31.53 7.61
CA PRO A 115 -14.48 31.82 7.19
C PRO A 115 -14.72 31.35 5.75
N PRO A 116 -15.93 30.88 5.37
CA PRO A 116 -16.23 30.45 4.00
C PRO A 116 -15.94 31.54 2.96
N LEU A 117 -15.37 31.17 1.81
CA LEU A 117 -15.18 32.08 0.68
C LEU A 117 -16.32 31.98 -0.34
N PRO A 118 -16.75 33.10 -0.95
CA PRO A 118 -17.61 33.02 -2.11
C PRO A 118 -16.86 32.32 -3.25
N LEU A 119 -17.55 31.39 -3.91
CA LEU A 119 -16.98 30.70 -5.06
C LEU A 119 -16.89 31.66 -6.27
N PRO A 120 -15.74 31.79 -6.94
CA PRO A 120 -15.60 32.75 -8.03
C PRO A 120 -16.47 32.37 -9.25
N PRO A 121 -16.79 33.34 -10.14
CA PRO A 121 -17.62 33.11 -11.32
C PRO A 121 -17.07 32.05 -12.29
N ARG A 122 -15.74 31.98 -12.42
CA ARG A 122 -15.02 30.95 -13.15
C ARG A 122 -13.89 30.44 -12.29
N ILE A 123 -13.71 29.12 -12.26
CA ILE A 123 -12.69 28.46 -11.45
C ILE A 123 -11.73 27.79 -12.41
N ASP A 124 -10.44 27.95 -12.14
CA ASP A 124 -9.41 27.16 -12.79
C ASP A 124 -9.34 25.78 -12.09
N PRO A 125 -9.62 24.68 -12.80
CA PRO A 125 -9.57 23.34 -12.21
C PRO A 125 -8.21 22.98 -11.63
N ASP A 126 -7.11 23.50 -12.20
CA ASP A 126 -5.76 23.17 -11.76
C ASP A 126 -5.44 23.78 -10.39
N ALA A 127 -6.05 24.93 -10.07
CA ALA A 127 -5.89 25.61 -8.79
C ALA A 127 -6.64 24.90 -7.65
N ILE A 128 -7.61 24.02 -7.92
CA ILE A 128 -8.45 23.37 -6.90
C ILE A 128 -7.62 22.61 -5.86
N SER A 129 -6.58 21.91 -6.32
CA SER A 129 -5.68 21.13 -5.45
C SER A 129 -4.99 22.00 -4.38
N GLU A 130 -4.74 23.28 -4.69
CA GLU A 130 -4.15 24.23 -3.74
C GLU A 130 -5.14 24.64 -2.66
N PHE A 131 -6.43 24.57 -2.93
CA PHE A 131 -7.52 24.95 -2.02
C PHE A 131 -8.24 23.75 -1.40
N ASP A 132 -7.66 22.55 -1.46
CA ASP A 132 -8.23 21.36 -0.81
C ASP A 132 -8.52 21.62 0.69
N TYR A 133 -9.69 21.17 1.16
CA TYR A 133 -10.27 21.47 2.49
C TYR A 133 -10.63 22.94 2.75
N ARG A 134 -10.72 23.79 1.73
CA ARG A 134 -11.19 25.18 1.91
C ARG A 134 -12.72 25.23 1.95
N ARG A 135 -13.25 25.87 3.00
CA ARG A 135 -14.68 26.22 3.09
C ARG A 135 -15.06 27.26 2.03
N VAL A 136 -16.09 26.95 1.27
CA VAL A 136 -16.67 27.80 0.23
C VAL A 136 -18.19 27.82 0.34
N TYR A 137 -18.80 28.85 -0.22
CA TYR A 137 -20.24 28.89 -0.44
C TYR A 137 -20.58 29.33 -1.85
N ALA A 138 -21.69 28.83 -2.36
CA ALA A 138 -22.21 29.17 -3.68
C ALA A 138 -23.74 29.18 -3.63
N THR A 139 -24.34 30.15 -4.33
CA THR A 139 -25.79 30.30 -4.41
C THR A 139 -26.26 30.00 -5.83
N GLY A 140 -27.36 29.29 -5.97
CA GLY A 140 -27.94 28.94 -7.27
C GLY A 140 -29.05 27.91 -7.17
N HIS A 141 -29.41 27.34 -8.31
CA HIS A 141 -30.48 26.35 -8.44
C HIS A 141 -29.90 24.96 -8.73
N PHE A 142 -30.43 23.94 -8.07
CA PHE A 142 -30.00 22.57 -8.33
C PHE A 142 -30.63 22.04 -9.62
N ARG A 143 -29.79 21.49 -10.50
CA ARG A 143 -30.21 20.81 -11.72
C ARG A 143 -30.54 19.36 -11.46
N HIS A 144 -31.72 19.10 -10.90
CA HIS A 144 -32.17 17.74 -10.57
C HIS A 144 -32.38 16.85 -11.81
N ASP A 145 -32.58 17.46 -12.99
CA ASP A 145 -32.59 16.78 -14.30
C ASP A 145 -31.28 16.06 -14.62
N LYS A 146 -30.18 16.54 -14.04
CA LYS A 146 -28.82 16.01 -14.23
C LYS A 146 -28.21 15.45 -12.95
N GLU A 147 -29.05 15.04 -12.01
CA GLU A 147 -28.59 14.40 -10.80
C GLU A 147 -27.93 13.04 -11.09
N MET A 148 -26.81 12.79 -10.44
CA MET A 148 -26.02 11.57 -10.58
C MET A 148 -25.84 10.90 -9.23
N LEU A 149 -26.07 9.59 -9.17
CA LEU A 149 -25.96 8.80 -7.96
C LEU A 149 -24.68 7.97 -7.97
N VAL A 150 -23.81 8.21 -6.98
CA VAL A 150 -22.54 7.47 -6.81
C VAL A 150 -22.71 6.39 -5.74
N GLY A 151 -22.65 5.12 -6.12
CA GLY A 151 -22.80 4.01 -5.20
C GLY A 151 -22.55 2.62 -5.79
N PRO A 152 -22.74 1.55 -5.01
CA PRO A 152 -23.28 1.53 -3.64
C PRO A 152 -22.33 2.16 -2.60
N ARG A 153 -22.90 2.79 -1.55
CA ARG A 153 -22.18 3.37 -0.40
C ARG A 153 -22.90 3.03 0.89
N MET A 154 -22.18 2.36 1.80
CA MET A 154 -22.69 2.10 3.15
C MET A 154 -22.58 3.36 4.01
N ASN A 155 -23.65 3.65 4.76
CA ASN A 155 -23.67 4.60 5.86
C ASN A 155 -24.42 3.96 7.03
N GLU A 156 -23.81 3.92 8.21
CA GLU A 156 -24.41 3.35 9.45
C GLU A 156 -25.01 1.95 9.33
N GLY A 157 -24.52 1.13 8.39
CA GLY A 157 -25.01 -0.24 8.15
C GLY A 157 -26.12 -0.35 7.10
N GLU A 158 -26.64 0.77 6.60
CA GLU A 158 -27.54 0.79 5.45
C GLU A 158 -26.79 1.04 4.13
N ASP A 159 -27.26 0.45 3.04
CA ASP A 159 -26.75 0.73 1.70
C ASP A 159 -27.49 1.92 1.08
N GLY A 160 -26.77 2.71 0.31
CA GLY A 160 -27.28 3.92 -0.29
C GLY A 160 -26.39 4.50 -1.36
N PHE A 161 -26.62 5.77 -1.66
CA PHE A 161 -25.96 6.49 -2.73
C PHE A 161 -25.51 7.86 -2.24
N ILE A 162 -24.41 8.35 -2.81
CA ILE A 162 -24.02 9.74 -2.69
C ILE A 162 -24.69 10.50 -3.84
N VAL A 163 -25.44 11.55 -3.50
CA VAL A 163 -26.16 12.39 -4.45
C VAL A 163 -25.25 13.50 -4.92
N VAL A 164 -25.01 13.55 -6.24
CA VAL A 164 -24.26 14.61 -6.89
C VAL A 164 -25.20 15.36 -7.81
N THR A 165 -25.42 16.64 -7.52
CA THR A 165 -26.31 17.49 -8.32
C THR A 165 -25.54 18.70 -8.81
N PRO A 166 -25.56 19.02 -10.11
CA PRO A 166 -24.98 20.26 -10.60
C PRO A 166 -25.73 21.46 -10.02
N LEU A 167 -25.00 22.46 -9.53
CA LEU A 167 -25.55 23.73 -9.07
C LEU A 167 -25.36 24.77 -10.16
N GLU A 168 -26.45 25.20 -10.77
CA GLU A 168 -26.47 26.28 -11.76
C GLU A 168 -26.50 27.62 -11.04
N ARG A 169 -25.51 28.46 -11.34
CA ARG A 169 -25.29 29.75 -10.68
C ARG A 169 -25.55 30.86 -11.70
N GLU A 170 -26.39 31.83 -11.36
CA GLU A 170 -26.78 32.88 -12.30
C GLU A 170 -25.56 33.67 -12.82
N GLY A 171 -25.35 33.66 -14.14
CA GLY A 171 -24.24 34.36 -14.79
C GLY A 171 -22.83 33.82 -14.45
N GLN A 172 -22.74 32.66 -13.80
CA GLN A 172 -21.50 32.03 -13.36
C GLN A 172 -21.39 30.59 -13.89
N SER A 173 -20.28 29.91 -13.62
CA SER A 173 -20.13 28.52 -14.02
C SER A 173 -20.92 27.54 -13.16
N THR A 174 -21.57 26.56 -13.78
CA THR A 174 -22.18 25.44 -13.05
C THR A 174 -21.10 24.58 -12.40
N VAL A 175 -21.34 24.10 -11.17
CA VAL A 175 -20.37 23.28 -10.41
C VAL A 175 -21.02 22.00 -9.89
N LEU A 176 -20.22 20.95 -9.63
CA LEU A 176 -20.74 19.69 -9.07
C LEU A 176 -20.78 19.78 -7.54
N VAL A 177 -21.97 19.57 -6.97
CA VAL A 177 -22.17 19.53 -5.53
C VAL A 177 -22.50 18.12 -5.10
N ASN A 178 -21.66 17.54 -4.25
CA ASN A 178 -21.98 16.37 -3.48
C ASN A 178 -22.86 16.79 -2.30
N ARG A 179 -24.16 16.53 -2.40
CA ARG A 179 -25.17 16.91 -1.41
C ARG A 179 -25.18 15.99 -0.19
N GLY A 180 -24.57 14.82 -0.29
CA GLY A 180 -24.50 13.85 0.80
C GLY A 180 -25.08 12.49 0.44
N TRP A 181 -25.33 11.68 1.48
CA TRP A 181 -25.82 10.31 1.35
C TRP A 181 -27.34 10.22 1.44
N ILE A 182 -27.92 9.27 0.71
CA ILE A 182 -29.34 8.86 0.81
C ILE A 182 -29.44 7.34 0.87
N SER A 183 -30.44 6.82 1.60
CA SER A 183 -30.73 5.38 1.64
C SER A 183 -31.16 4.88 0.26
N ARG A 184 -30.86 3.61 -0.06
CA ARG A 184 -31.24 2.97 -1.34
C ARG A 184 -32.73 3.04 -1.62
N LYS A 185 -33.58 3.07 -0.58
CA LYS A 185 -35.04 3.16 -0.69
C LYS A 185 -35.51 4.50 -1.32
N LEU A 186 -34.68 5.55 -1.21
CA LEU A 186 -34.98 6.92 -1.67
C LEU A 186 -34.21 7.29 -2.94
N LYS A 187 -33.74 6.26 -3.66
CA LYS A 187 -32.96 6.43 -4.89
C LYS A 187 -33.73 7.27 -5.92
N ASP A 188 -34.99 6.93 -6.14
CA ASP A 188 -35.83 7.60 -7.12
C ASP A 188 -36.32 8.95 -6.57
N GLN A 189 -36.17 10.01 -7.36
CA GLN A 189 -36.52 11.38 -6.95
C GLN A 189 -37.98 11.54 -6.53
N LYS A 190 -38.88 10.71 -7.10
CA LYS A 190 -40.31 10.69 -6.79
C LYS A 190 -40.59 10.34 -5.33
N ASP A 191 -39.71 9.56 -4.71
CA ASP A 191 -39.86 9.10 -3.33
C ASP A 191 -39.27 10.10 -2.32
N ARG A 192 -38.70 11.22 -2.79
CA ARG A 192 -38.10 12.27 -1.96
C ARG A 192 -38.36 13.69 -2.47
N PRO A 193 -39.63 14.12 -2.58
CA PRO A 193 -39.99 15.43 -3.12
C PRO A 193 -39.35 16.59 -2.34
N LEU A 194 -39.17 16.46 -1.01
CA LEU A 194 -38.50 17.48 -0.19
C LEU A 194 -36.99 17.54 -0.42
N GLY A 195 -36.38 16.47 -0.96
CA GLY A 195 -34.98 16.45 -1.37
C GLY A 195 -34.74 17.08 -2.75
N VAL A 196 -35.80 17.38 -3.50
CA VAL A 196 -35.78 17.85 -4.89
C VAL A 196 -36.57 19.18 -4.96
N SER A 197 -36.00 20.22 -4.36
CA SER A 197 -36.56 21.58 -4.41
C SER A 197 -35.95 22.37 -5.57
N ASP A 198 -36.80 23.07 -6.32
CA ASP A 198 -36.41 24.00 -7.40
C ASP A 198 -36.17 25.43 -6.89
N GLU A 199 -36.12 25.64 -5.58
CA GLU A 199 -35.81 26.93 -4.98
C GLU A 199 -34.32 27.27 -5.08
N GLU A 200 -34.01 28.57 -5.07
CA GLU A 200 -32.64 29.04 -4.93
C GLU A 200 -32.09 28.65 -3.57
N VAL A 201 -30.91 28.04 -3.56
CA VAL A 201 -30.24 27.56 -2.35
C VAL A 201 -28.83 28.12 -2.25
N THR A 202 -28.41 28.41 -1.02
CA THR A 202 -27.00 28.68 -0.71
C THR A 202 -26.37 27.42 -0.15
N VAL A 203 -25.44 26.84 -0.91
CA VAL A 203 -24.68 25.65 -0.53
C VAL A 203 -23.40 26.08 0.15
N GLU A 204 -23.25 25.71 1.42
CA GLU A 204 -21.95 25.74 2.11
C GLU A 204 -21.28 24.37 2.03
N GLY A 205 -19.99 24.36 1.72
CA GLY A 205 -19.25 23.11 1.60
C GLY A 205 -17.75 23.26 1.60
N LEU A 206 -17.08 22.13 1.43
CA LEU A 206 -15.63 22.05 1.27
C LEU A 206 -15.29 21.83 -0.19
N LEU A 207 -14.38 22.65 -0.72
CA LEU A 207 -13.72 22.35 -1.96
C LEU A 207 -12.74 21.18 -1.71
N ARG A 208 -12.93 20.07 -2.43
CA ARG A 208 -12.18 18.84 -2.17
C ARG A 208 -11.98 18.03 -3.45
N GLU A 209 -10.82 17.38 -3.56
CA GLU A 209 -10.67 16.28 -4.51
C GLU A 209 -11.41 15.03 -4.00
N PRO A 210 -12.31 14.45 -4.79
CA PRO A 210 -13.02 13.25 -4.40
C PRO A 210 -12.11 12.02 -4.49
N TRP A 211 -12.58 10.91 -3.92
CA TRP A 211 -11.78 9.68 -3.87
C TRP A 211 -11.63 9.05 -5.26
N LYS A 212 -10.45 8.48 -5.52
CA LYS A 212 -10.14 7.79 -6.77
C LYS A 212 -10.56 6.32 -6.69
N LYS A 213 -10.83 5.72 -7.86
CA LYS A 213 -11.12 4.29 -7.97
C LYS A 213 -9.94 3.43 -7.52
N ASN A 214 -10.23 2.26 -6.96
CA ASN A 214 -9.24 1.21 -6.71
C ASN A 214 -9.28 0.16 -7.84
N MET A 215 -8.36 -0.81 -7.82
CA MET A 215 -8.27 -1.88 -8.83
C MET A 215 -9.54 -2.76 -8.92
N PHE A 216 -10.35 -2.80 -7.87
CA PHE A 216 -11.56 -3.63 -7.79
C PHE A 216 -12.85 -2.85 -8.05
N THR A 217 -12.76 -1.54 -8.26
CA THR A 217 -13.93 -0.69 -8.53
C THR A 217 -14.26 -0.80 -10.03
N PRO A 218 -15.48 -1.20 -10.40
CA PRO A 218 -15.90 -1.22 -11.80
C PRO A 218 -15.85 0.17 -12.44
N GLU A 219 -15.76 0.21 -13.78
CA GLU A 219 -15.88 1.47 -14.52
C GLU A 219 -17.31 2.03 -14.43
N ASN A 220 -17.41 3.36 -14.42
CA ASN A 220 -18.70 4.04 -14.48
C ASN A 220 -19.43 3.70 -15.79
N LYS A 221 -20.76 3.67 -15.73
CA LYS A 221 -21.65 3.49 -16.87
C LYS A 221 -22.67 4.64 -16.93
N PRO A 222 -22.28 5.80 -17.48
CA PRO A 222 -23.15 6.97 -17.58
C PRO A 222 -24.46 6.71 -18.31
N GLU A 223 -24.42 5.90 -19.37
CA GLU A 223 -25.61 5.53 -20.17
C GLU A 223 -26.68 4.79 -19.36
N GLU A 224 -26.27 4.06 -18.32
CA GLU A 224 -27.17 3.36 -17.39
C GLU A 224 -27.45 4.18 -16.11
N GLY A 225 -26.91 5.41 -16.00
CA GLY A 225 -26.99 6.24 -14.79
C GLY A 225 -26.23 5.66 -13.58
N LYS A 226 -25.24 4.79 -13.80
CA LYS A 226 -24.51 4.09 -12.74
C LYS A 226 -23.10 4.66 -12.58
N PHE A 227 -22.85 5.32 -11.46
CA PHE A 227 -21.53 5.80 -11.08
C PHE A 227 -21.05 5.05 -9.84
N TYR A 228 -19.88 4.40 -9.92
CA TYR A 228 -19.26 3.68 -8.80
C TYR A 228 -18.26 4.56 -8.05
N PHE A 229 -17.65 5.51 -8.78
CA PHE A 229 -16.74 6.51 -8.22
C PHE A 229 -17.00 7.88 -8.87
N PRO A 230 -16.70 8.97 -8.15
CA PRO A 230 -16.89 10.33 -8.63
C PRO A 230 -15.76 10.72 -9.60
N ASP A 231 -15.99 10.52 -10.89
CA ASP A 231 -15.12 11.05 -11.94
C ASP A 231 -15.55 12.47 -12.29
N ILE A 232 -14.83 13.46 -11.74
CA ILE A 232 -15.21 14.87 -11.87
C ILE A 232 -15.28 15.28 -13.34
N ASN A 233 -14.33 14.86 -14.17
CA ASN A 233 -14.27 15.30 -15.56
C ASN A 233 -15.43 14.70 -16.37
N GLN A 234 -15.68 13.40 -16.21
CA GLN A 234 -16.81 12.73 -16.85
C GLN A 234 -18.16 13.31 -16.39
N MET A 235 -18.34 13.51 -15.09
CA MET A 235 -19.58 14.07 -14.54
C MET A 235 -19.79 15.53 -14.98
N ALA A 236 -18.70 16.30 -15.07
CA ALA A 236 -18.74 17.67 -15.55
C ALA A 236 -19.14 17.76 -17.02
N GLU A 237 -18.56 16.91 -17.87
CA GLU A 237 -18.88 16.84 -19.30
C GLU A 237 -20.36 16.46 -19.54
N LEU A 238 -20.86 15.44 -18.85
CA LEU A 238 -22.27 15.01 -18.94
C LEU A 238 -23.24 16.10 -18.47
N SER A 239 -22.87 16.81 -17.41
CA SER A 239 -23.71 17.86 -16.84
C SER A 239 -23.59 19.22 -17.54
N GLY A 240 -22.53 19.44 -18.32
CA GLY A 240 -22.17 20.77 -18.82
C GLY A 240 -21.70 21.71 -17.71
N SER A 241 -21.13 21.17 -16.63
CA SER A 241 -20.56 21.92 -15.52
C SER A 241 -19.04 22.03 -15.62
N GLN A 242 -18.44 22.88 -14.80
CA GLN A 242 -16.99 22.88 -14.61
C GLN A 242 -16.58 21.68 -13.74
N PRO A 243 -15.37 21.13 -13.94
CA PRO A 243 -14.85 20.02 -13.14
C PRO A 243 -14.42 20.49 -11.76
N VAL A 244 -15.40 20.97 -10.98
CA VAL A 244 -15.26 21.50 -9.62
C VAL A 244 -16.17 20.67 -8.74
N TRP A 245 -15.60 20.09 -7.69
CA TRP A 245 -16.31 19.24 -6.74
C TRP A 245 -16.40 19.91 -5.38
N ILE A 246 -17.63 20.14 -4.91
CA ILE A 246 -17.92 20.71 -3.59
C ILE A 246 -18.62 19.63 -2.76
N GLU A 247 -18.03 19.27 -1.61
CA GLU A 247 -18.73 18.45 -0.62
C GLU A 247 -19.57 19.35 0.29
N GLN A 248 -20.89 19.30 0.15
CA GLN A 248 -21.80 20.03 1.02
C GLN A 248 -21.60 19.57 2.46
N THR A 249 -21.36 20.54 3.34
CA THR A 249 -21.14 20.26 4.76
C THR A 249 -22.39 20.52 5.57
N MET A 250 -22.58 19.71 6.60
CA MET A 250 -23.67 19.84 7.56
C MET A 250 -23.08 19.88 8.97
N VAL A 251 -23.76 20.57 9.89
CA VAL A 251 -23.45 20.42 11.31
C VAL A 251 -23.90 19.01 11.74
N PRO A 252 -23.01 18.19 12.33
CA PRO A 252 -23.41 16.87 12.78
C PRO A 252 -24.37 16.99 13.97
N ASP A 253 -25.66 16.83 13.70
CA ASP A 253 -26.71 16.65 14.69
C ASP A 253 -27.53 15.41 14.35
N LEU A 254 -27.64 14.49 15.32
CA LEU A 254 -28.34 13.21 15.13
C LEU A 254 -29.82 13.44 14.84
N LEU A 255 -30.45 14.41 15.52
CA LEU A 255 -31.86 14.68 15.31
C LEU A 255 -32.12 15.23 13.91
N GLU A 256 -31.27 16.16 13.46
CA GLU A 256 -31.31 16.68 12.09
C GLU A 256 -31.07 15.57 11.06
N SER A 257 -30.10 14.67 11.27
CA SER A 257 -29.87 13.57 10.32
C SER A 257 -31.08 12.63 10.18
N TYR A 258 -31.73 12.28 11.28
CA TYR A 258 -32.94 11.43 11.24
C TYR A 258 -34.11 12.14 10.54
N ASP A 259 -34.31 13.43 10.82
CA ASP A 259 -35.38 14.21 10.17
C ASP A 259 -35.13 14.35 8.65
N ARG A 260 -33.88 14.60 8.24
CA ARG A 260 -33.49 14.66 6.83
C ARG A 260 -33.67 13.32 6.13
N GLU A 261 -33.26 12.22 6.77
CA GLU A 261 -33.43 10.88 6.23
C GLU A 261 -34.91 10.56 6.00
N ALA A 262 -35.77 10.84 6.98
CA ALA A 262 -37.22 10.64 6.89
C ALA A 262 -37.85 11.46 5.76
N LYS A 263 -37.31 12.66 5.47
CA LYS A 263 -37.75 13.55 4.39
C LYS A 263 -37.08 13.26 3.04
N GLY A 264 -36.14 12.32 2.99
CA GLY A 264 -35.34 12.00 1.80
C GLY A 264 -34.40 13.13 1.35
N ILE A 265 -34.01 14.00 2.27
CA ILE A 265 -33.03 15.04 2.04
C ILE A 265 -31.62 14.45 2.23
N PRO A 266 -30.69 14.62 1.28
CA PRO A 266 -29.33 14.10 1.41
C PRO A 266 -28.62 14.56 2.69
N ILE A 267 -27.91 13.63 3.33
CA ILE A 267 -27.18 13.84 4.58
C ILE A 267 -25.73 14.19 4.24
N GLY A 268 -25.38 15.47 4.39
CA GLY A 268 -24.02 15.97 4.18
C GLY A 268 -23.05 15.45 5.24
N ARG A 269 -21.75 15.56 4.97
CA ARG A 269 -20.73 15.21 5.97
C ARG A 269 -20.43 16.41 6.88
N ALA A 270 -19.94 16.13 8.08
CA ALA A 270 -19.33 17.16 8.90
C ALA A 270 -18.10 17.77 8.20
N ALA A 271 -17.86 19.06 8.44
CA ALA A 271 -16.65 19.73 8.02
C ALA A 271 -15.48 19.28 8.91
N GLU A 272 -14.93 18.08 8.67
CA GLU A 272 -13.82 17.52 9.44
C GLU A 272 -12.70 16.93 8.58
N VAL A 273 -11.47 16.95 9.12
CA VAL A 273 -10.30 16.33 8.50
C VAL A 273 -10.12 14.92 9.07
N ASN A 274 -10.87 13.95 8.54
CA ASN A 274 -10.78 12.57 9.00
C ASN A 274 -9.71 11.77 8.24
N LEU A 275 -8.45 11.92 8.66
CA LEU A 275 -7.30 11.19 8.11
C LEU A 275 -6.74 10.20 9.14
N ARG A 276 -7.04 8.90 8.97
CA ARG A 276 -6.59 7.84 9.88
C ARG A 276 -5.08 7.86 10.13
N ASN A 277 -4.62 8.07 11.36
CA ASN A 277 -3.21 8.17 11.71
C ASN A 277 -2.78 7.15 12.77
N ASN A 278 -2.30 5.98 12.32
CA ASN A 278 -1.84 4.90 13.21
C ASN A 278 -0.31 4.85 13.37
N HIS A 279 0.43 5.85 12.87
CA HIS A 279 1.90 5.77 12.79
C HIS A 279 2.55 5.69 14.18
N SER A 280 1.95 6.29 15.22
CA SER A 280 2.40 6.17 16.61
C SER A 280 2.46 4.72 17.09
N GLN A 281 1.41 3.92 16.85
CA GLN A 281 1.39 2.50 17.21
C GLN A 281 2.52 1.72 16.52
N TYR A 282 2.77 1.99 15.24
CA TYR A 282 3.85 1.36 14.50
C TYR A 282 5.23 1.78 15.00
N ILE A 283 5.42 3.05 15.39
CA ILE A 283 6.67 3.52 16.01
C ILE A 283 7.02 2.64 17.22
N PHE A 284 6.07 2.44 18.14
CA PHE A 284 6.29 1.58 19.31
C PHE A 284 6.58 0.12 18.93
N THR A 285 5.91 -0.40 17.90
CA THR A 285 6.12 -1.77 17.43
C THR A 285 7.53 -1.95 16.86
N TRP A 286 7.99 -1.04 15.99
CA TRP A 286 9.28 -1.14 15.32
C TRP A 286 10.46 -0.90 16.28
N TYR A 287 10.36 0.10 17.16
CA TYR A 287 11.40 0.29 18.17
C TYR A 287 11.39 -0.80 19.25
N GLY A 288 10.21 -1.31 19.63
CA GLY A 288 10.10 -2.47 20.52
C GLY A 288 10.76 -3.72 19.93
N LEU A 289 10.52 -4.01 18.64
CA LEU A 289 11.15 -5.12 17.93
C LEU A 289 12.67 -4.92 17.80
N SER A 290 13.11 -3.70 17.47
CA SER A 290 14.54 -3.35 17.41
C SER A 290 15.23 -3.59 18.76
N LEU A 291 14.62 -3.14 19.86
CA LEU A 291 15.15 -3.33 21.20
C LEU A 291 15.19 -4.82 21.60
N ALA A 292 14.10 -5.55 21.43
CA ALA A 292 14.02 -6.97 21.79
C ALA A 292 15.04 -7.82 21.02
N THR A 293 15.17 -7.58 19.71
CA THR A 293 16.12 -8.32 18.86
C THR A 293 17.56 -7.93 19.15
N THR A 294 17.83 -6.67 19.51
CA THR A 294 19.15 -6.24 20.02
C THR A 294 19.51 -6.95 21.33
N ILE A 295 18.58 -7.06 22.27
CA ILE A 295 18.78 -7.81 23.53
C ILE A 295 19.06 -9.28 23.25
N MET A 296 18.27 -9.92 22.38
CA MET A 296 18.50 -11.32 21.98
C MET A 296 19.88 -11.51 21.34
N MET A 297 20.27 -10.62 20.42
CA MET A 297 21.60 -10.66 19.79
C MET A 297 22.71 -10.53 20.84
N TRP A 298 22.56 -9.59 21.78
CA TRP A 298 23.52 -9.40 22.87
C TRP A 298 23.63 -10.62 23.78
N MET A 299 22.50 -11.27 24.13
CA MET A 299 22.49 -12.52 24.89
C MET A 299 23.20 -13.66 24.16
N VAL A 300 23.00 -13.77 22.85
CA VAL A 300 23.67 -14.78 22.00
C VAL A 300 25.18 -14.54 21.95
N ILE A 301 25.61 -13.28 21.83
CA ILE A 301 27.04 -12.91 21.80
C ILE A 301 27.70 -13.12 23.17
N ARG A 302 26.98 -12.82 24.27
CA ARG A 302 27.47 -13.00 25.64
C ARG A 302 27.49 -14.44 26.14
N LYS A 303 26.75 -15.37 25.51
CA LYS A 303 26.84 -16.79 25.86
C LYS A 303 28.26 -17.30 25.63
N ASN A 304 29.00 -17.46 26.73
CA ASN A 304 30.36 -17.95 26.72
C ASN A 304 30.38 -19.42 26.22
N PRO A 305 31.09 -19.74 25.12
CA PRO A 305 31.25 -21.12 24.64
C PRO A 305 31.99 -22.02 25.64
N ASN A 306 32.59 -21.42 26.67
CA ASN A 306 33.28 -22.13 27.73
C ASN A 306 32.34 -23.01 28.57
N GLU A 307 31.02 -22.81 28.57
CA GLU A 307 30.13 -23.77 29.25
C GLU A 307 30.16 -25.15 28.59
N ALA A 308 30.19 -25.23 27.26
CA ALA A 308 30.28 -26.50 26.55
C ALA A 308 31.60 -27.21 26.84
N LEU A 309 32.73 -26.47 26.80
CA LEU A 309 34.05 -26.99 27.15
C LEU A 309 34.16 -27.36 28.65
N ARG A 310 33.51 -26.62 29.54
CA ARG A 310 33.51 -26.86 31.00
C ARG A 310 32.68 -28.10 31.36
N ARG A 311 31.55 -28.34 30.70
CA ARG A 311 30.77 -29.59 30.83
C ARG A 311 31.54 -30.81 30.35
N VAL A 312 32.24 -30.71 29.21
CA VAL A 312 33.10 -31.80 28.70
C VAL A 312 34.25 -32.11 29.67
N ARG A 313 34.81 -31.10 30.35
CA ARG A 313 35.86 -31.29 31.36
C ARG A 313 35.35 -31.98 32.63
N GLN A 314 34.13 -31.68 33.09
CA GLN A 314 33.54 -32.35 34.26
C GLN A 314 33.23 -33.83 34.00
N ASN A 315 32.76 -34.18 32.80
CA ASN A 315 32.49 -35.57 32.41
C ASN A 315 33.75 -36.44 32.15
N ARG A 316 34.97 -35.93 32.36
CA ARG A 316 36.20 -36.75 32.31
C ARG A 316 36.78 -37.07 33.69
N ASN A 317 36.20 -36.52 34.77
CA ASN A 317 36.72 -36.63 36.13
C ASN A 317 35.88 -37.57 37.03
N TRP A 318 35.15 -38.53 36.45
CA TRP A 318 34.49 -39.63 37.17
C TRP A 318 35.25 -40.93 36.92
#